data_AF-A0A397YQM3-F1
#
_entry.id   AF-A0A397YQM3-F1
#
_cell.length_a   1.000
_cell.length_b   1.000
_cell.length_c   1.000
_cell.angle_alpha   90.00
_cell.angle_beta   90.00
_cell.angle_gamma   90.00
#
_symmetry.space_group_name_H-M   'P 1'
#
loop_
_entity.id
_entity.type
_entity.pdbx_description
1 polymer ?
#
loop_
_entity_poly.entity_id
_entity_poly.type
_entity_poly.pdbx_seq_one_letter_code
_entity_poly.pdbx_strand_id
1 'polypeptide(L)'
;MNKESWRLKVNTSAGGTLFTIKEGLKFDEMVEMVHEDFGINRLGNELELSYALPESMLRDMPKDTPPVFVNNDRQLVSASLHLGEEWKPREP
;
A
#
# COMPACT_ATOMS: atom_id res chain seq x y z
N MET A 1 18.91 -6.60 15.70
CA MET A 1 18.57 -5.41 14.90
C MET A 1 17.61 -5.91 13.82
N ASN A 2 16.31 -5.89 14.14
CA ASN A 2 15.32 -6.67 13.40
C ASN A 2 14.82 -5.78 12.26
N LYS A 3 15.22 -6.11 11.03
CA LYS A 3 14.69 -5.47 9.82
C LYS A 3 13.28 -6.03 9.60
N GLU A 4 12.28 -5.28 10.07
CA GLU A 4 10.88 -5.56 9.81
C GLU A 4 10.66 -5.62 8.30
N SER A 5 10.12 -6.75 7.83
CA SER A 5 9.85 -7.01 6.42
C SER A 5 8.35 -7.18 6.22
N TRP A 6 7.82 -6.42 5.27
CA TRP A 6 6.39 -6.25 5.00
C TRP A 6 5.89 -7.33 4.04
N ARG A 7 4.59 -7.70 4.09
CA ARG A 7 3.96 -8.60 3.10
C ARG A 7 2.59 -8.05 2.69
N LEU A 8 2.45 -7.67 1.41
CA LEU A 8 1.18 -7.28 0.81
C LEU A 8 0.60 -8.37 -0.10
N LYS A 9 -0.73 -8.42 -0.18
CA LYS A 9 -1.49 -9.38 -0.99
C LYS A 9 -1.51 -8.92 -2.46
N VAL A 10 -1.04 -9.81 -3.31
CA VAL A 10 -0.85 -9.64 -4.74
C VAL A 10 -2.08 -10.12 -5.52
N ASN A 11 -2.51 -9.37 -6.53
CA ASN A 11 -3.48 -9.81 -7.52
C ASN A 11 -2.84 -10.94 -8.39
N THR A 12 -3.40 -12.14 -8.31
CA THR A 12 -2.80 -13.36 -8.88
C THR A 12 -2.92 -13.49 -10.39
N SER A 13 -3.65 -12.61 -11.09
CA SER A 13 -3.79 -12.68 -12.56
C SER A 13 -2.66 -12.01 -13.33
N ALA A 14 -2.01 -10.98 -12.75
CA ALA A 14 -0.92 -10.23 -13.37
C ALA A 14 0.46 -10.53 -12.72
N GLY A 15 0.47 -11.38 -11.69
CA GLY A 15 1.56 -11.40 -10.72
C GLY A 15 1.52 -10.14 -9.86
N GLY A 16 2.39 -10.08 -8.86
CA GLY A 16 2.52 -8.86 -8.09
C GLY A 16 3.78 -8.85 -7.28
N THR A 17 4.24 -7.62 -7.11
CA THR A 17 5.54 -7.33 -6.57
C THR A 17 5.38 -6.74 -5.18
N LEU A 18 6.26 -7.16 -4.28
CA LEU A 18 6.28 -6.68 -2.92
C LEU A 18 7.09 -5.39 -2.83
N PHE A 19 6.43 -4.29 -2.50
CA PHE A 19 7.09 -3.02 -2.22
C PHE A 19 7.25 -2.82 -0.72
N THR A 20 8.44 -2.38 -0.30
CA THR A 20 8.66 -1.94 1.09
C THR A 20 8.52 -0.43 1.14
N ILE A 21 7.49 0.05 1.83
CA ILE A 21 7.35 1.47 2.15
C ILE A 21 8.32 1.76 3.29
N LYS A 22 9.39 2.51 2.99
CA LYS A 22 10.37 2.95 3.98
C LYS A 22 9.99 4.33 4.49
N GLU A 23 10.44 4.66 5.70
CA GLU A 23 10.29 6.00 6.24
C GLU A 23 10.96 7.02 5.29
N GLY A 24 10.22 8.06 4.91
CA GLY A 24 10.67 9.08 3.97
C GLY A 24 10.47 8.76 2.49
N LEU A 25 9.94 7.58 2.12
CA LEU A 25 9.62 7.25 0.73
C LEU A 25 8.61 8.24 0.15
N LYS A 26 8.93 8.80 -1.02
CA LYS A 26 8.05 9.71 -1.75
C LYS A 26 7.07 8.96 -2.63
N PHE A 27 5.92 9.58 -2.86
CA PHE A 27 4.91 9.04 -3.77
C PHE A 27 5.48 8.81 -5.17
N ASP A 28 6.22 9.78 -5.72
CA ASP A 28 6.83 9.65 -7.05
C ASP A 28 7.86 8.52 -7.14
N GLU A 29 8.62 8.28 -6.08
CA GLU A 29 9.55 7.14 -5.98
C GLU A 29 8.79 5.81 -5.95
N MET A 30 7.67 5.74 -5.22
CA MET A 30 6.80 4.57 -5.21
C MET A 30 6.20 4.29 -6.59
N VAL A 31 5.69 5.33 -7.26
CA VAL A 31 5.17 5.24 -8.63
C VAL A 31 6.25 4.72 -9.57
N GLU A 32 7.48 5.22 -9.46
CA GLU A 32 8.61 4.79 -10.29
C GLU A 32 8.89 3.30 -10.13
N MET A 33 9.02 2.84 -8.88
CA MET A 33 9.25 1.42 -8.58
C MET A 33 8.14 0.53 -9.16
N VAL A 34 6.88 0.95 -9.10
CA VAL A 34 5.75 0.20 -9.69
C VAL A 34 5.85 0.14 -11.21
N HIS A 35 6.19 1.24 -11.87
CA HIS A 35 6.39 1.24 -13.31
C HIS A 35 7.56 0.34 -13.74
N GLU A 36 8.67 0.38 -13.01
CA GLU A 36 9.84 -0.46 -13.27
C GLU A 36 9.54 -1.95 -13.08
N ASP A 37 8.93 -2.34 -11.96
CA ASP A 37 8.68 -3.75 -11.62
C ASP A 37 7.66 -4.41 -12.54
N PHE A 38 6.70 -3.64 -13.06
CA PHE A 38 5.69 -4.15 -14.01
C PHE A 38 6.05 -3.87 -15.47
N GLY A 39 7.18 -3.21 -15.75
CA GLY A 39 7.59 -2.84 -17.11
C GLY A 39 6.60 -1.93 -17.83
N ILE A 40 5.85 -1.10 -17.09
CA ILE A 40 4.79 -0.24 -17.62
C ILE A 40 5.38 1.13 -17.98
N ASN A 41 5.17 1.58 -19.22
CA ASN A 41 5.59 2.92 -19.63
C ASN A 41 4.82 4.00 -18.85
N ARG A 42 5.53 4.94 -18.20
CA ARG A 42 4.93 6.11 -17.52
C ARG A 42 4.16 7.02 -18.48
N LEU A 43 4.57 7.08 -19.74
CA LEU A 43 3.94 7.93 -20.75
C LEU A 43 2.66 7.25 -21.27
N GLY A 44 1.52 7.64 -20.69
CA GLY A 44 0.19 7.26 -21.17
C GLY A 44 -0.52 6.18 -20.36
N ASN A 45 0.09 5.67 -19.28
CA ASN A 45 -0.58 4.78 -18.34
C ASN A 45 -0.85 5.51 -17.03
N GLU A 46 -2.11 5.57 -16.63
CA GLU A 46 -2.53 6.08 -15.32
C GLU A 46 -2.29 4.99 -14.27
N LEU A 47 -1.54 5.31 -13.22
CA LEU A 47 -1.32 4.43 -12.09
C LEU A 47 -2.25 4.84 -10.95
N GLU A 48 -3.17 3.94 -10.58
CA GLU A 48 -4.04 4.12 -9.43
C GLU A 48 -3.54 3.23 -8.28
N LEU A 49 -3.16 3.86 -7.16
CA LEU A 49 -2.75 3.17 -5.95
C LEU A 49 -3.86 3.26 -4.91
N SER A 50 -4.29 2.11 -4.38
CA SER A 50 -5.32 2.05 -3.35
C SER A 50 -5.05 0.95 -2.34
N TYR A 51 -5.59 1.11 -1.13
CA TYR A 51 -5.52 0.10 -0.08
C TYR A 51 -6.89 -0.11 0.58
N ALA A 52 -7.14 -1.33 1.03
CA ALA A 52 -8.28 -1.64 1.87
C ALA A 52 -7.96 -1.22 3.32
N LEU A 53 -8.93 -0.59 3.98
CA LEU A 53 -8.82 -0.32 5.41
C LEU A 53 -8.76 -1.63 6.20
N PRO A 54 -8.07 -1.63 7.37
CA PRO A 54 -8.11 -2.72 8.33
C PRO A 54 -9.53 -3.22 8.63
N GLU A 55 -9.72 -4.53 8.83
CA GLU A 55 -11.04 -5.08 9.17
C GLU A 55 -11.60 -4.45 10.46
N SER A 56 -10.70 -4.10 11.38
CA SER A 56 -11.05 -3.41 12.62
C SER A 56 -11.71 -2.05 12.38
N MET A 57 -11.26 -1.30 11.37
CA MET A 57 -11.83 -0.01 10.96
C MET A 57 -13.06 -0.18 10.08
N LEU A 58 -13.10 -1.24 9.25
CA LEU A 58 -14.23 -1.52 8.37
C LEU A 58 -15.49 -2.00 9.12
N ARG A 59 -15.35 -2.56 10.32
CA ARG A 59 -16.49 -3.09 11.11
C ARG A 59 -17.60 -2.06 11.36
N ASP A 60 -17.23 -0.81 11.57
CA ASP A 60 -18.17 0.28 11.85
C ASP A 60 -18.54 1.09 10.59
N MET A 61 -18.03 0.68 9.42
CA MET A 61 -18.26 1.35 8.15
C MET A 61 -19.27 0.60 7.26
N PRO A 62 -19.93 1.29 6.31
CA PRO A 62 -20.79 0.64 5.32
C PRO A 62 -20.06 -0.44 4.52
N LYS A 63 -20.75 -1.53 4.15
CA LYS A 63 -20.16 -2.65 3.40
C LYS A 63 -19.66 -2.28 2.00
N ASP A 64 -20.16 -1.17 1.48
CA ASP A 64 -19.83 -0.54 0.20
C ASP A 64 -18.75 0.54 0.34
N THR A 65 -18.01 0.56 1.45
CA THR A 65 -16.90 1.50 1.65
C THR A 65 -15.84 1.30 0.57
N PRO A 66 -15.53 2.35 -0.24
CA PRO A 66 -14.52 2.25 -1.29
C PRO A 66 -13.11 2.14 -0.69
N PRO A 67 -12.15 1.58 -1.44
CA PRO A 67 -10.76 1.57 -1.02
C PRO A 67 -10.22 3.00 -0.89
N VAL A 68 -9.21 3.17 -0.04
CA VAL A 68 -8.57 4.48 0.15
C VAL A 68 -7.49 4.65 -0.90
N PHE A 69 -7.64 5.69 -1.72
CA PHE A 69 -6.69 6.02 -2.77
C PHE A 69 -5.49 6.81 -2.24
N VAL A 70 -4.33 6.52 -2.81
CA VAL A 70 -3.05 7.17 -2.49
C VAL A 70 -2.57 7.89 -3.74
N ASN A 71 -2.56 9.22 -3.69
CA ASN A 71 -2.17 10.07 -4.82
C ASN A 71 -1.09 11.12 -4.44
N ASN A 72 -0.62 11.10 -3.20
CA ASN A 72 0.42 12.02 -2.72
C ASN A 72 1.15 11.48 -1.48
N ASP A 73 2.26 12.12 -1.12
CA ASP A 73 3.09 11.80 0.04
C ASP A 73 2.31 11.71 1.36
N ARG A 74 1.36 12.62 1.60
CA ARG A 74 0.60 12.63 2.86
C ARG A 74 -0.30 11.41 2.98
N GLN A 75 -0.93 11.02 1.88
CA GLN A 75 -1.76 9.82 1.80
C GLN A 75 -0.91 8.56 1.89
N LEU A 76 0.30 8.57 1.33
CA LEU A 76 1.25 7.46 1.44
C LEU A 76 1.69 7.23 2.90
N VAL A 77 1.99 8.31 3.63
CA VAL A 77 2.29 8.24 5.06
C VAL A 77 1.09 7.73 5.85
N SER A 78 -0.11 8.22 5.55
CA SER A 78 -1.34 7.75 6.20
C SER A 78 -1.59 6.25 5.94
N ALA A 79 -1.38 5.78 4.71
CA ALA A 79 -1.48 4.37 4.37
C ALA A 79 -0.49 3.52 5.17
N SER A 80 0.78 3.96 5.28
CA SER A 80 1.79 3.28 6.08
C SER A 80 1.41 3.17 7.55
N LEU A 81 0.75 4.19 8.12
CA LEU A 81 0.31 4.19 9.51
C LEU A 81 -0.85 3.20 9.72
N HIS A 82 -1.91 3.31 8.91
CA HIS A 82 -3.09 2.43 9.05
C HIS A 82 -2.74 0.96 8.83
N LEU A 83 -1.87 0.66 7.85
CA LEU A 83 -1.41 -0.70 7.57
C LEU A 83 -0.44 -1.22 8.64
N GLY A 84 0.30 -0.32 9.31
CA GLY A 84 1.18 -0.67 10.43
C GLY A 84 0.44 -0.97 11.74
N GLU A 85 -0.70 -0.32 11.99
CA GLU A 85 -1.45 -0.47 13.26
C GLU A 85 -2.15 -1.82 13.43
N GLU A 86 -2.61 -2.47 12.34
CA GLU A 86 -3.32 -3.76 12.42
C GLU A 86 -2.42 -4.92 12.90
N TRP A 87 -1.10 -4.80 12.73
CA TRP A 87 -0.14 -5.88 12.95
C TRP A 87 0.70 -5.76 14.23
N LYS A 88 0.28 -4.99 15.24
CA LYS A 88 0.90 -5.13 16.57
C LYS A 88 0.78 -6.59 16.99
N PRO A 89 1.90 -7.32 17.22
CA PRO A 89 1.83 -8.70 17.68
C PRO A 89 0.98 -8.70 18.93
N ARG A 90 -0.06 -9.54 18.97
CA ARG A 90 -0.74 -9.81 20.24
C ARG A 90 0.34 -10.34 21.18
N GLU A 91 0.62 -9.58 22.25
CA GLU A 91 1.49 -10.09 23.30
C GLU A 91 0.93 -11.43 23.78
N PRO A 92 1.80 -12.44 24.02
CA PRO A 92 1.39 -13.78 24.41
C PRO A 92 0.64 -13.81 25.75
#